data_AF-A0A2P4PI64-F1
#
_entry.id   AF-A0A2P4PI64-F1
#
_cell.length_a   1.000
_cell.length_b   1.000
_cell.length_c   1.000
_cell.angle_alpha   90.00
_cell.angle_beta   90.00
_cell.angle_gamma   90.00
#
_symmetry.space_group_name_H-M   'P 1'
#
loop_
_entity.id
_entity.type
_entity.pdbx_description
1 polymer ?
#
loop_
_entity_poly.entity_id
_entity_poly.type
_entity_poly.pdbx_seq_one_letter_code
_entity_poly.pdbx_strand_id
1 'polypeptide(L)'
;MTELSSGKPPFYERKHDTTLALKICNGLRPKFGKGTPEIYKKLAYKCMNANSNQRPTVNELIWIINFWNDSFYDNKHFQEELKFGYKGKEIKTIFEEADKEISNISTSYKKDPDAVYTSRVFTFDNLTKPVNSSIISSYLNDDKNNEDSQLVDLEVSSSLLQLKDDINN
;
A
#
# COMPACT_ATOMS: atom_id res chain seq x y z
N MET A 1 -2.27 -2.77 6.27
CA MET A 1 -2.87 -3.16 4.97
C MET A 1 -3.07 -4.67 4.85
N THR A 2 -2.02 -5.50 5.02
CA THR A 2 -2.15 -6.97 4.94
C THR A 2 -3.07 -7.58 6.00
N GLU A 3 -3.07 -7.03 7.21
CA GLU A 3 -3.95 -7.47 8.30
C GLU A 3 -5.43 -7.21 7.96
N LEU A 4 -5.76 -6.02 7.45
CA LEU A 4 -7.12 -5.70 6.97
C LEU A 4 -7.56 -6.66 5.86
N SER A 5 -6.65 -6.97 4.94
CA SER A 5 -6.90 -7.87 3.80
C SER A 5 -7.08 -9.34 4.20
N SER A 6 -6.38 -9.82 5.23
CA SER A 6 -6.39 -11.24 5.63
C SER A 6 -7.23 -11.53 6.87
N GLY A 7 -7.61 -10.49 7.62
CA GLY A 7 -8.19 -10.60 8.96
C GLY A 7 -7.26 -11.22 9.99
N LYS A 8 -5.95 -11.31 9.70
CA LYS A 8 -4.96 -12.00 10.54
C LYS A 8 -3.75 -11.11 10.80
N PRO A 9 -3.25 -11.05 12.04
CA PRO A 9 -2.02 -10.33 12.34
C PRO A 9 -0.84 -10.86 11.53
N PRO A 10 0.10 -10.00 11.09
CA PRO A 10 1.23 -10.43 10.28
C PRO A 10 2.12 -11.42 11.05
N PHE A 11 2.45 -12.55 10.41
CA PHE A 11 3.32 -13.61 10.94
C PHE A 11 2.80 -14.33 12.20
N TYR A 12 1.47 -14.40 12.37
CA TYR A 12 0.79 -15.04 13.51
C TYR A 12 1.21 -16.47 13.82
N GLU A 13 1.67 -17.21 12.82
CA GLU A 13 2.04 -18.61 12.93
C GLU A 13 3.49 -18.83 13.35
N ARG A 14 4.23 -17.78 13.72
CA ARG A 14 5.67 -17.84 14.00
C ARG A 14 6.05 -17.03 15.24
N LYS A 15 7.10 -17.49 15.91
CA LYS A 15 7.78 -16.73 16.96
C LYS A 15 8.26 -15.37 16.44
N HIS A 16 8.08 -14.32 17.23
CA HIS A 16 8.61 -13.00 16.90
C HIS A 16 10.02 -12.86 17.49
N ASP A 17 11.02 -13.41 16.82
CA ASP A 17 12.41 -13.43 17.27
C ASP A 17 13.37 -12.82 16.24
N THR A 18 14.67 -12.86 16.53
CA THR A 18 15.72 -12.42 15.61
C THR A 18 15.70 -13.17 14.29
N THR A 19 15.28 -14.45 14.28
CA THR A 19 15.13 -15.25 13.06
C THR A 19 14.07 -14.65 12.14
N LEU A 20 12.92 -14.27 12.68
CA LEU A 20 11.87 -13.60 11.90
C LEU A 20 12.35 -12.23 11.39
N ALA A 21 13.03 -11.44 12.23
CA ALA A 21 13.58 -10.15 11.84
C ALA A 21 14.57 -10.27 10.67
N LEU A 22 15.49 -11.26 10.70
CA LEU A 22 16.41 -11.56 9.61
C LEU A 22 15.68 -11.97 8.32
N LYS A 23 14.63 -12.80 8.43
CA LYS A 23 13.81 -13.17 7.27
C LYS A 23 13.13 -11.95 6.65
N ILE A 24 12.64 -11.01 7.46
CA ILE A 24 12.03 -9.75 6.99
C ILE A 24 13.08 -8.88 6.29
N CYS A 25 14.29 -8.77 6.85
CA CYS A 25 15.40 -8.08 6.19
C CYS A 25 15.74 -8.75 4.86
N ASN A 26 15.67 -10.06 4.78
CA ASN A 26 15.87 -10.82 3.54
C ASN A 26 14.63 -10.89 2.62
N GLY A 27 13.68 -9.96 2.78
CA GLY A 27 12.56 -9.77 1.86
C GLY A 27 11.26 -10.51 2.22
N LEU A 28 11.20 -11.25 3.32
CA LEU A 28 9.93 -11.83 3.78
C LEU A 28 8.92 -10.71 4.07
N ARG A 29 7.69 -10.86 3.56
CA ARG A 29 6.56 -9.96 3.80
C ARG A 29 5.31 -10.73 4.19
N PRO A 30 4.36 -10.10 4.90
CA PRO A 30 3.08 -10.74 5.19
C PRO A 30 2.31 -11.04 3.90
N LYS A 31 1.46 -12.07 3.96
CA LYS A 31 0.61 -12.48 2.84
C LYS A 31 -0.73 -11.75 2.89
N PHE A 32 -1.31 -11.52 1.72
CA PHE A 32 -2.67 -10.99 1.60
C PHE A 32 -3.70 -12.11 1.68
N GLY A 33 -4.93 -11.75 2.06
CA GLY A 33 -6.09 -12.64 1.97
C GLY A 33 -6.47 -12.96 0.53
N LYS A 34 -7.23 -14.05 0.35
CA LYS A 34 -7.86 -14.36 -0.95
C LYS A 34 -8.79 -13.21 -1.35
N GLY A 35 -8.87 -12.91 -2.64
CA GLY A 35 -9.76 -11.86 -3.15
C GLY A 35 -9.29 -10.43 -2.91
N THR A 36 -8.11 -10.22 -2.30
CA THR A 36 -7.58 -8.86 -2.16
C THR A 36 -7.29 -8.26 -3.54
N PRO A 37 -7.82 -7.05 -3.85
CA PRO A 37 -7.58 -6.37 -5.11
C PRO A 37 -6.10 -6.17 -5.44
N GLU A 38 -5.75 -6.32 -6.72
CA GLU A 38 -4.37 -6.09 -7.18
C GLU A 38 -3.90 -4.65 -6.95
N ILE A 39 -4.79 -3.66 -7.14
CA ILE A 39 -4.50 -2.25 -6.84
C ILE A 39 -4.14 -2.04 -5.36
N TYR A 40 -4.77 -2.79 -4.45
CA TYR A 40 -4.51 -2.72 -3.01
C TYR A 40 -3.18 -3.40 -2.66
N LYS A 41 -2.90 -4.56 -3.27
CA LYS A 41 -1.61 -5.26 -3.12
C LYS A 41 -0.46 -4.39 -3.61
N LYS A 42 -0.61 -3.76 -4.77
CA LYS A 42 0.39 -2.87 -5.37
C LYS A 42 0.73 -1.71 -4.42
N LEU A 43 -0.28 -1.00 -3.91
CA LEU A 43 -0.08 0.07 -2.93
C LEU A 43 0.62 -0.45 -1.66
N ALA A 44 0.14 -1.56 -1.12
CA ALA A 44 0.71 -2.16 0.09
C ALA A 44 2.16 -2.63 -0.11
N TYR A 45 2.53 -3.18 -1.26
CA TYR A 45 3.91 -3.54 -1.58
C TYR A 45 4.80 -2.30 -1.75
N LYS A 46 4.28 -1.21 -2.34
CA LYS A 46 4.99 0.08 -2.38
C LYS A 46 5.29 0.60 -0.97
N CYS A 47 4.34 0.50 -0.04
CA CYS A 47 4.55 0.81 1.39
C CYS A 47 5.60 -0.08 2.06
N MET A 48 5.73 -1.33 1.61
CA MET A 48 6.65 -2.34 2.17
C MET A 48 8.03 -2.39 1.48
N ASN A 49 8.33 -1.41 0.61
CA ASN A 49 9.60 -1.32 -0.10
C ASN A 49 10.79 -1.23 0.88
N ALA A 50 11.82 -2.03 0.64
CA ALA A 50 13.05 -2.03 1.42
C ALA A 50 13.77 -0.68 1.33
N ASN A 51 13.73 -0.02 0.17
CA ASN A 51 14.20 1.35 0.03
C ASN A 51 13.12 2.31 0.56
N SER A 52 13.42 3.02 1.65
CA SER A 52 12.51 3.99 2.26
C SER A 52 12.11 5.12 1.31
N ASN A 53 13.00 5.53 0.40
CA ASN A 53 12.76 6.62 -0.54
C ASN A 53 11.79 6.23 -1.68
N GLN A 54 11.44 4.96 -1.76
CA GLN A 54 10.51 4.42 -2.75
C GLN A 54 9.12 4.12 -2.15
N ARG A 55 8.95 4.40 -0.85
CA ARG A 55 7.66 4.28 -0.17
C ARG A 55 6.84 5.55 -0.45
N PRO A 56 5.50 5.43 -0.57
CA PRO A 56 4.67 6.60 -0.68
C PRO A 56 4.72 7.40 0.62
N THR A 57 4.66 8.71 0.47
CA THR A 57 4.41 9.65 1.57
C THR A 57 3.00 9.45 2.13
N VAL A 58 2.78 9.96 3.33
CA VAL A 58 1.44 9.95 3.95
C VAL A 58 0.42 10.71 3.09
N ASN A 59 0.82 11.83 2.47
CA ASN A 59 -0.07 12.61 1.62
C ASN A 59 -0.51 11.85 0.36
N GLU A 60 0.43 11.17 -0.32
CA GLU A 60 0.10 10.31 -1.45
C GLU A 60 -0.86 9.18 -1.05
N LEU A 61 -0.62 8.55 0.11
CA LEU A 61 -1.53 7.52 0.64
C LEU A 61 -2.93 8.06 0.91
N ILE A 62 -3.04 9.25 1.52
CA ILE A 62 -4.33 9.90 1.79
C ILE A 62 -5.06 10.17 0.47
N TRP A 63 -4.39 10.73 -0.53
CA TRP A 63 -5.04 11.02 -1.81
C TRP A 63 -5.52 9.77 -2.54
N ILE A 64 -4.73 8.70 -2.54
CA ILE A 64 -5.12 7.43 -3.18
C ILE A 64 -6.33 6.81 -2.44
N ILE A 65 -6.27 6.74 -1.11
CA ILE A 65 -7.36 6.14 -0.32
C ILE A 65 -8.63 6.98 -0.40
N ASN A 66 -8.52 8.31 -0.38
CA ASN A 66 -9.68 9.20 -0.54
C ASN A 66 -10.29 9.05 -1.92
N PHE A 67 -9.49 8.98 -2.98
CA PHE A 67 -10.01 8.72 -4.33
C PHE A 67 -10.75 7.39 -4.39
N TRP A 68 -10.23 6.33 -3.76
CA TRP A 68 -10.93 5.06 -3.68
C TRP A 68 -12.24 5.17 -2.90
N ASN A 69 -12.25 5.86 -1.76
CA ASN A 69 -13.46 6.09 -0.99
C ASN A 69 -14.50 6.90 -1.78
N ASP A 70 -14.06 7.97 -2.44
CA ASP A 70 -14.92 8.88 -3.20
C ASP A 70 -15.56 8.17 -4.41
N SER A 71 -14.88 7.15 -4.93
CA SER A 71 -15.39 6.31 -6.02
C SER A 71 -16.65 5.52 -5.66
N PHE A 72 -17.01 5.40 -4.38
CA PHE A 72 -18.25 4.76 -3.95
C PHE A 72 -19.45 5.70 -3.93
N TYR A 73 -19.25 7.01 -4.03
CA TYR A 73 -20.36 7.95 -4.18
C TYR A 73 -20.88 7.93 -5.62
N ASP A 74 -22.21 7.93 -5.78
CA ASP A 74 -22.88 8.00 -7.08
C ASP A 74 -22.86 9.43 -7.65
N ASN A 75 -21.66 10.01 -7.70
CA ASN A 75 -21.38 11.27 -8.35
C ASN A 75 -20.69 11.00 -9.69
N LYS A 76 -21.36 11.36 -10.79
CA LYS A 76 -20.87 11.15 -12.16
C LYS A 76 -19.46 11.71 -12.39
N HIS A 77 -19.08 12.79 -11.69
CA HIS A 77 -17.74 13.36 -11.77
C HIS A 77 -16.68 12.37 -11.29
N PHE A 78 -16.81 11.79 -10.10
CA PHE A 78 -15.83 10.85 -9.54
C PHE A 78 -15.76 9.54 -10.32
N GLN A 79 -16.90 9.07 -10.87
CA GLN A 79 -16.96 7.82 -11.62
C GLN A 79 -16.12 7.84 -12.90
N GLU A 80 -16.07 8.98 -13.60
CA GLU A 80 -15.31 9.13 -14.85
C GLU A 80 -13.94 9.80 -14.66
N GLU A 81 -13.66 10.35 -13.48
CA GLU A 81 -12.36 10.96 -13.17
C GLU A 81 -11.24 9.92 -13.22
N LEU A 82 -10.24 10.16 -14.07
CA LEU A 82 -9.05 9.31 -14.20
C LEU A 82 -7.96 9.84 -13.25
N LYS A 83 -7.70 9.12 -12.17
CA LYS A 83 -6.63 9.42 -11.20
C LYS A 83 -5.84 8.16 -10.89
N PHE A 84 -4.53 8.32 -10.72
CA PHE A 84 -3.62 7.21 -10.40
C PHE A 84 -3.71 6.03 -11.40
N GLY A 85 -4.09 6.31 -12.65
CA GLY A 85 -4.25 5.31 -13.70
C GLY A 85 -5.60 4.56 -13.70
N TYR A 86 -6.57 4.97 -12.88
CA TYR A 86 -7.87 4.29 -12.78
C TYR A 86 -9.02 5.30 -12.80
N LYS A 87 -10.15 4.88 -13.38
CA LYS A 87 -11.42 5.61 -13.23
C LYS A 87 -12.11 5.20 -11.94
N GLY A 88 -12.85 6.13 -11.32
CA GLY A 88 -13.61 5.83 -10.10
C GLY A 88 -14.54 4.61 -10.27
N LYS A 89 -15.22 4.49 -11.40
CA LYS A 89 -16.09 3.32 -11.67
C LYS A 89 -15.35 1.99 -11.69
N GLU A 90 -14.11 1.97 -12.17
CA GLU A 90 -13.27 0.77 -12.19
C GLU A 90 -12.87 0.39 -10.77
N ILE A 91 -12.48 1.38 -9.96
CA ILE A 91 -12.18 1.19 -8.53
C ILE A 91 -13.38 0.61 -7.80
N LYS A 92 -14.56 1.21 -7.97
CA LYS A 92 -15.82 0.74 -7.38
C LYS A 92 -16.07 -0.72 -7.72
N THR A 93 -16.02 -1.09 -9.01
CA THR A 93 -16.21 -2.48 -9.46
C THR A 93 -15.17 -3.44 -8.85
N ILE A 94 -13.89 -3.07 -8.84
CA ILE A 94 -12.81 -3.89 -8.28
C ILE A 94 -13.05 -4.22 -6.81
N PHE A 95 -13.45 -3.23 -6.01
CA PHE A 95 -13.69 -3.45 -4.58
C PHE A 95 -15.03 -4.14 -4.30
N GLU A 96 -16.09 -3.87 -5.08
CA GLU A 96 -17.35 -4.62 -5.01
C GLU A 96 -17.15 -6.11 -5.34
N GLU A 97 -16.26 -6.45 -6.27
CA GLU A 97 -15.86 -7.83 -6.54
C GLU A 97 -15.09 -8.46 -5.38
N ALA A 98 -14.17 -7.72 -4.77
CA ALA A 98 -13.43 -8.19 -3.61
C ALA A 98 -14.33 -8.44 -2.40
N ASP A 99 -15.33 -7.57 -2.16
CA ASP A 99 -16.28 -7.71 -1.06
C ASP A 99 -17.07 -9.03 -1.13
N LYS A 100 -17.36 -9.54 -2.33
CA LYS A 100 -18.01 -10.85 -2.51
C LYS A 100 -17.14 -11.99 -1.95
N GLU A 101 -15.83 -11.88 -2.10
CA GLU A 101 -14.87 -12.87 -1.59
C GLU A 101 -14.60 -12.72 -0.09
N ILE A 102 -14.67 -11.49 0.47
CA ILE A 102 -14.38 -11.20 1.88
C ILE A 102 -15.22 -12.05 2.84
N SER A 103 -16.50 -12.25 2.52
CA SER A 103 -17.42 -13.08 3.32
C SER A 103 -16.94 -14.53 3.51
N ASN A 104 -16.09 -15.03 2.61
CA ASN A 104 -15.55 -16.39 2.64
C ASN A 104 -14.17 -16.49 3.32
N ILE A 105 -13.58 -15.37 3.75
CA ILE A 105 -12.25 -15.35 4.36
C ILE A 105 -12.37 -15.73 5.84
N SER A 106 -11.81 -16.88 6.19
CA SER A 106 -11.64 -17.23 7.61
C SER A 106 -10.61 -16.31 8.27
N THR A 107 -11.05 -15.55 9.26
CA THR A 107 -10.21 -14.72 10.13
C THR A 107 -9.62 -15.51 11.30
N SER A 108 -10.01 -16.78 11.49
CA SER A 108 -9.43 -17.60 12.56
C SER A 108 -7.97 -17.93 12.26
N TYR A 109 -7.15 -17.89 13.30
CA TYR A 109 -5.73 -18.16 13.21
C TYR A 109 -5.21 -18.86 14.47
N LYS A 110 -4.26 -19.77 14.27
CA LYS A 110 -3.52 -20.39 15.37
C LYS A 110 -2.29 -19.55 15.65
N LYS A 111 -2.34 -18.80 16.75
CA LYS A 111 -1.25 -17.94 17.19
C LYS A 111 -0.10 -18.79 17.75
N ASP A 112 1.12 -18.51 17.33
CA ASP A 112 2.32 -18.99 18.02
C ASP A 112 2.42 -18.31 19.40
N PRO A 113 2.62 -19.07 20.50
CA PRO A 113 2.68 -18.48 21.84
C PRO A 113 3.77 -17.40 21.99
N ASP A 114 4.84 -17.48 21.20
CA ASP A 114 5.95 -16.51 21.19
C ASP A 114 5.75 -15.39 20.17
N ALA A 115 4.57 -15.31 19.52
CA ALA A 115 4.17 -14.15 18.71
C ALA A 115 3.70 -13.00 19.62
N VAL A 116 4.45 -11.91 19.62
CA VAL A 116 4.19 -10.73 20.46
C VAL A 116 3.78 -9.54 19.59
N TYR A 117 2.55 -9.06 19.82
CA TYR A 117 1.95 -7.91 19.11
C TYR A 117 1.89 -6.65 19.95
N THR A 118 2.26 -6.74 21.22
CA THR A 118 2.44 -5.58 22.08
C THR A 118 3.81 -4.95 21.82
N SER A 119 3.89 -3.63 22.03
CA SER A 119 5.16 -2.90 21.90
C SER A 119 6.22 -3.45 22.85
N ARG A 120 7.45 -3.62 22.35
CA ARG A 120 8.63 -3.98 23.14
C ARG A 120 9.90 -3.52 22.43
N VAL A 121 10.96 -3.32 23.21
CA VAL A 121 12.28 -2.99 22.67
C VAL A 121 12.90 -4.27 22.10
N PHE A 122 13.46 -4.15 20.90
CA PHE A 122 14.28 -5.20 20.29
C PHE A 122 15.72 -4.71 20.20
N THR A 123 16.66 -5.53 20.65
CA THR A 123 18.09 -5.37 20.41
C THR A 123 18.52 -6.45 19.42
N PHE A 124 18.88 -6.04 18.22
CA PHE A 124 19.38 -6.94 17.19
C PHE A 124 20.79 -6.50 16.80
N ASP A 125 21.80 -7.30 17.13
CA ASP A 125 23.20 -6.91 16.93
C ASP A 125 23.67 -7.13 15.48
N ASN A 126 22.96 -7.96 14.68
CA ASN A 126 23.45 -8.48 13.40
C ASN A 126 22.38 -8.53 12.28
N LEU A 127 21.52 -7.51 12.15
CA LEU A 127 20.58 -7.48 11.02
C LEU A 127 21.25 -7.08 9.70
N THR A 128 20.89 -7.79 8.63
CA THR A 128 21.27 -7.41 7.26
C THR A 128 20.48 -6.19 6.79
N LYS A 129 21.01 -5.47 5.80
CA LYS A 129 20.25 -4.40 5.13
C LYS A 129 18.99 -5.01 4.48
N PRO A 130 17.80 -4.42 4.68
CA PRO A 130 16.59 -4.93 4.05
C PRO A 130 16.68 -4.97 2.52
N VAL A 131 16.15 -6.03 1.92
CA VAL A 131 16.02 -6.20 0.47
C VAL A 131 14.56 -6.46 0.08
N ASN A 132 14.21 -6.14 -1.17
CA ASN A 132 12.90 -6.48 -1.72
C ASN A 132 12.85 -7.97 -2.08
N SER A 133 11.70 -8.60 -1.87
CA SER A 133 11.43 -9.91 -2.43
C SER A 133 11.20 -9.81 -3.94
N SER A 134 11.32 -10.94 -4.63
CA SER A 134 10.94 -11.06 -6.05
C SER A 134 9.51 -10.58 -6.31
N ILE A 135 8.59 -10.86 -5.38
CA ILE A 135 7.20 -10.42 -5.45
C ILE A 135 7.11 -8.89 -5.41
N ILE A 136 7.77 -8.23 -4.45
CA ILE A 136 7.77 -6.76 -4.43
C ILE A 136 8.34 -6.21 -5.75
N SER A 137 9.46 -6.77 -6.22
CA SER A 137 10.09 -6.32 -7.46
C SER A 137 9.17 -6.47 -8.67
N SER A 138 8.37 -7.54 -8.78
CA SER A 138 7.42 -7.69 -9.89
C SER A 138 6.35 -6.59 -9.88
N TYR A 139 5.74 -6.35 -8.71
CA TYR A 139 4.70 -5.31 -8.58
C TYR A 139 5.21 -3.89 -8.85
N LEU A 140 6.49 -3.62 -8.56
CA LEU A 140 7.09 -2.29 -8.77
C LEU A 140 7.64 -2.09 -10.19
N ASN A 141 8.04 -3.16 -10.87
CA ASN A 141 8.53 -3.06 -12.25
C ASN A 141 7.39 -2.80 -13.25
N ASP A 142 6.17 -3.23 -12.93
CA ASP A 142 4.97 -2.95 -13.73
C ASP A 142 4.68 -1.44 -13.83
N ASP A 143 5.13 -0.62 -12.87
CA ASP A 143 5.00 0.85 -12.92
C ASP A 143 5.98 1.47 -13.94
N LYS A 144 7.23 0.99 -13.99
CA LYS A 144 8.26 1.57 -14.87
C LYS A 144 8.00 1.36 -16.35
N ASN A 145 7.32 0.29 -16.72
CA ASN A 145 6.93 0.05 -18.12
C ASN A 145 5.70 0.89 -18.55
N ASN A 146 5.04 1.57 -17.61
CA ASN A 146 3.88 2.43 -17.86
C ASN A 146 4.24 3.93 -17.71
N GLU A 147 5.30 4.25 -16.98
CA GLU A 147 5.83 5.62 -16.82
C GLU A 147 6.38 6.23 -18.13
N ASP A 148 6.76 5.43 -19.13
CA ASP A 148 7.13 5.93 -20.47
C ASP A 148 5.93 6.48 -21.28
N SER A 149 4.70 6.40 -20.75
CA SER A 149 3.50 6.88 -21.44
C SER A 149 2.73 8.01 -20.75
N GLN A 150 3.12 8.47 -19.55
CA GLN A 150 2.37 9.51 -18.81
C GLN A 150 3.21 10.51 -18.00
N LEU A 151 4.45 10.78 -18.42
CA LEU A 151 5.26 11.91 -17.90
C LEU A 151 5.37 13.04 -18.94
N VAL A 152 4.25 13.69 -19.22
CA VAL A 152 4.23 15.08 -19.68
C VAL A 152 3.03 15.74 -18.98
N ASP A 153 3.24 16.91 -18.38
CA ASP A 153 2.23 17.80 -17.78
C ASP A 153 1.92 17.72 -16.27
N LEU A 154 2.92 17.59 -15.40
CA LEU A 154 2.80 18.04 -14.00
C LEU A 154 3.90 19.01 -13.53
N GLU A 155 4.80 19.41 -14.42
CA GLU A 155 5.58 20.64 -14.27
C GLU A 155 4.80 21.80 -14.87
N VAL A 156 3.86 22.38 -14.10
CA VAL A 156 3.50 23.82 -14.02
C VAL A 156 2.28 23.93 -13.10
N SER A 157 2.52 23.96 -11.79
CA SER A 157 1.66 24.67 -10.84
C SER A 157 2.41 25.14 -9.60
N SER A 158 3.71 25.37 -9.73
CA SER A 158 4.47 26.21 -8.80
C SER A 158 4.22 27.71 -9.01
N SER A 159 3.53 28.11 -10.09
CA SER A 159 3.27 29.52 -10.42
C SER A 159 2.00 30.12 -9.78
N LEU A 160 1.20 29.35 -9.04
CA LEU A 160 -0.03 29.86 -8.38
C LEU A 160 0.16 30.22 -6.89
N LEU A 161 1.37 30.07 -6.35
CA LEU A 161 1.69 30.45 -4.96
C LEU A 161 2.38 31.81 -4.82
N GLN A 162 2.51 32.59 -5.88
CA GLN A 162 3.19 33.90 -5.85
C GLN A 162 2.28 35.11 -5.97
N LEU A 163 0.95 34.93 -5.83
CA LEU A 163 -0.03 36.03 -6.01
C LEU A 163 -0.79 36.43 -4.73
N LYS A 164 -0.24 36.19 -3.54
CA LYS A 164 -0.89 36.57 -2.27
C LYS A 164 -0.09 37.47 -1.32
N ASP A 165 1.12 37.89 -1.69
CA ASP A 165 1.95 38.70 -0.78
C ASP A 165 2.07 40.20 -1.17
N ASP A 166 1.42 40.68 -2.24
CA ASP A 166 1.51 42.09 -2.68
C ASP A 166 0.18 42.87 -2.61
N ILE A 167 -0.62 42.65 -1.56
CA ILE A 167 -1.71 43.59 -1.20
C ILE A 167 -1.65 43.83 0.30
N ASN A 168 -0.64 44.59 0.74
CA ASN A 168 -0.66 45.41 1.95
C ASN A 168 0.59 46.31 1.95
N ASN A 169 0.52 47.38 1.16
CA ASN A 169 1.23 48.63 1.46
C ASN A 169 0.46 49.81 0.83
#